data_AF-W6LBE9-F1
#
_entry.id   AF-W6LBE9-F1
#
_cell.length_a   1.000
_cell.length_b   1.000
_cell.length_c   1.000
_cell.angle_alpha   90.00
_cell.angle_beta   90.00
_cell.angle_gamma   90.00
#
_symmetry.space_group_name_H-M   'P 1'
#
loop_
_entity.id
_entity.type
_entity.pdbx_description
1 polymer ?
#
loop_
_entity_poly.entity_id
_entity_poly.type
_entity_poly.pdbx_seq_one_letter_code
_entity_poly.pdbx_strand_id
1 'polypeptide(L)'
;MFTSSKSQPLSMSLPSHLGAPAPPPRRVRPLTPAEQYQQAVVTARVFLEGSRGRVARVMERYGAVANSTYWFYGYFGANMMATMALCLSLGRRMPLVRSYSGWIAMAGGYFGGKLCLGVHTSYLLSDVIKQLDREIKESKTMDERMEHLIPDYLEEANRLTKMKFELMPTLPEAIAAHADTHEQTLDERADALVNAFLKRKEALDKKS
;
A
#
# COMPACT_ATOMS: atom_id res chain seq x y z
N MET A 1 -41.94 -48.81 -1.57
CA MET A 1 -43.09 -48.01 -1.10
C MET A 1 -42.52 -46.92 -0.21
N PHE A 2 -42.18 -45.72 -0.72
CA PHE A 2 -43.04 -44.51 -0.83
C PHE A 2 -43.93 -44.34 0.42
N THR A 3 -43.82 -43.29 1.23
CA THR A 3 -44.16 -41.88 0.96
C THR A 3 -43.57 -41.00 2.09
N SER A 4 -42.86 -39.89 1.82
CA SER A 4 -43.35 -38.54 1.49
C SER A 4 -44.30 -37.95 2.53
N SER A 5 -43.74 -37.17 3.47
CA SER A 5 -44.48 -36.26 4.35
C SER A 5 -44.69 -34.94 3.62
N LYS A 6 -45.95 -34.61 3.31
CA LYS A 6 -46.41 -33.39 2.65
C LYS A 6 -47.60 -32.83 3.45
N SER A 7 -47.39 -31.73 4.16
CA SER A 7 -48.43 -30.87 4.75
C SER A 7 -47.92 -29.44 4.62
N GLN A 8 -48.25 -28.74 3.54
CA GLN A 8 -49.44 -27.90 3.28
C GLN A 8 -49.02 -26.41 3.36
N PRO A 9 -49.27 -25.63 2.30
CA PRO A 9 -48.90 -24.22 2.22
C PRO A 9 -49.96 -23.34 2.90
N LEU A 10 -49.52 -22.47 3.80
CA LEU A 10 -50.36 -21.39 4.34
C LEU A 10 -50.49 -20.28 3.28
N SER A 11 -51.65 -20.23 2.64
CA SER A 11 -52.18 -19.03 2.02
C SER A 11 -52.95 -18.24 3.08
N MET A 12 -52.54 -17.00 3.35
CA MET A 12 -53.42 -15.98 3.94
C MET A 12 -53.10 -14.62 3.33
N SER A 13 -53.95 -14.24 2.38
CA SER A 13 -54.55 -12.91 2.16
C SER A 13 -53.78 -11.65 2.60
N LEU A 14 -53.47 -10.81 1.61
CA LEU A 14 -53.26 -9.38 1.78
C LEU A 14 -54.49 -8.69 2.40
N PRO A 15 -54.29 -7.70 3.29
CA PRO A 15 -55.16 -6.56 3.41
C PRO A 15 -54.64 -5.41 2.53
N SER A 16 -55.45 -5.08 1.53
CA SER A 16 -55.33 -3.89 0.69
C SER A 16 -55.55 -2.63 1.52
N HIS A 17 -54.48 -2.00 1.98
CA HIS A 17 -54.55 -0.61 2.43
C HIS A 17 -54.29 0.31 1.23
N LEU A 18 -55.39 0.69 0.59
CA LEU A 18 -55.48 1.82 -0.31
C LEU A 18 -54.95 3.10 0.36
N GLY A 19 -54.17 3.86 -0.38
CA GLY A 19 -54.20 5.32 -0.26
C GLY A 19 -53.03 5.99 0.47
N ALA A 20 -51.81 5.82 -0.03
CA ALA A 20 -50.83 6.92 -0.01
C ALA A 20 -50.09 6.89 -1.34
N PRO A 21 -50.09 7.98 -2.15
CA PRO A 21 -49.26 8.04 -3.33
C PRO A 21 -47.81 7.88 -2.88
N ALA A 22 -47.10 6.91 -3.46
CA ALA A 22 -45.67 6.79 -3.29
C ALA A 22 -45.05 8.18 -3.49
N PRO A 23 -44.12 8.63 -2.60
CA PRO A 23 -43.38 9.85 -2.87
C PRO A 23 -42.79 9.70 -4.28
N PRO A 24 -42.97 10.70 -5.16
CA PRO A 24 -42.54 10.60 -6.54
C PRO A 24 -41.07 10.16 -6.54
N PRO A 25 -40.65 9.28 -7.47
CA PRO A 25 -39.23 8.96 -7.61
C PRO A 25 -38.51 10.29 -7.65
N ARG A 26 -37.64 10.55 -6.66
CA ARG A 26 -36.86 11.79 -6.62
C ARG A 26 -36.24 11.88 -8.00
N ARG A 27 -36.75 12.81 -8.82
CA ARG A 27 -36.14 13.14 -10.10
C ARG A 27 -34.70 13.43 -9.72
N VAL A 28 -33.80 12.53 -10.09
CA VAL A 28 -32.38 12.80 -10.05
C VAL A 28 -32.27 13.96 -11.03
N ARG A 29 -32.29 15.20 -10.49
CA ARG A 29 -31.95 16.37 -11.28
C ARG A 29 -30.60 15.99 -11.89
N PRO A 30 -30.40 16.10 -13.21
CA PRO A 30 -29.07 15.95 -13.77
C PRO A 30 -28.19 16.88 -12.95
N LEU A 31 -27.26 16.31 -12.16
CA LEU A 31 -26.42 17.11 -11.28
C LEU A 31 -25.79 18.18 -12.14
N THR A 32 -25.86 19.43 -11.69
CA THR A 32 -25.15 20.49 -12.38
C THR A 32 -23.68 20.12 -12.46
N PRO A 33 -22.94 20.52 -13.51
CA PRO A 33 -21.52 20.16 -13.67
C PRO A 33 -20.68 20.52 -12.43
N ALA A 34 -21.09 21.55 -11.67
CA ALA A 34 -20.50 21.92 -10.40
C ALA A 34 -20.78 20.91 -9.26
N GLU A 35 -21.99 20.35 -9.16
CA GLU A 35 -22.32 19.32 -8.17
C GLU A 35 -21.65 17.98 -8.49
N GLN A 36 -21.51 17.65 -9.79
CA GLN A 36 -20.76 16.47 -10.23
C GLN A 36 -19.28 16.57 -9.86
N TYR A 37 -18.68 17.75 -10.04
CA TYR A 37 -17.30 18.01 -9.62
C TYR A 37 -17.15 17.88 -8.10
N GLN A 38 -18.06 18.45 -7.30
CA GLN A 38 -18.01 18.32 -5.84
C GLN A 38 -18.14 16.86 -5.38
N GLN A 39 -19.03 16.09 -5.99
CA GLN A 39 -19.17 14.67 -5.69
C GLN A 39 -17.93 13.86 -6.08
N ALA A 40 -17.31 14.19 -7.23
CA ALA A 40 -16.08 13.58 -7.68
C ALA A 40 -14.91 13.91 -6.73
N VAL A 41 -14.80 15.14 -6.25
CA VAL A 41 -13.79 15.56 -5.26
C VAL A 41 -13.97 14.84 -3.92
N VAL A 42 -15.20 14.70 -3.42
CA VAL A 42 -15.46 13.95 -2.18
C VAL A 42 -15.08 12.47 -2.34
N THR A 43 -15.42 11.88 -3.48
CA THR A 43 -15.07 10.49 -3.80
C THR A 43 -13.55 10.31 -3.90
N ALA A 44 -12.85 11.28 -4.49
CA ALA A 44 -11.40 11.31 -4.54
C ALA A 44 -10.80 11.34 -3.14
N ARG A 45 -11.27 12.22 -2.25
CA ARG A 45 -10.78 12.29 -0.87
C ARG A 45 -10.92 10.98 -0.12
N VAL A 46 -12.08 10.33 -0.20
CA VAL A 46 -12.30 9.02 0.47
C VAL A 46 -11.37 7.94 -0.08
N PHE A 47 -11.16 7.91 -1.39
CA PHE A 47 -10.21 6.99 -2.02
C PHE A 47 -8.77 7.24 -1.55
N LEU A 48 -8.35 8.51 -1.54
CA LEU A 48 -7.02 8.93 -1.12
C LEU A 48 -6.75 8.62 0.36
N GLU A 49 -7.71 8.90 1.24
CA GLU A 49 -7.62 8.55 2.66
C GLU A 49 -7.51 7.02 2.85
N GLY A 50 -8.30 6.24 2.11
CA GLY A 50 -8.22 4.78 2.13
C GLY A 50 -6.85 4.26 1.67
N SER A 51 -6.34 4.79 0.56
CA SER A 51 -5.02 4.48 0.01
C SER A 51 -3.90 4.78 1.02
N ARG A 52 -3.94 5.98 1.60
CA ARG A 52 -3.01 6.43 2.64
C ARG A 52 -3.03 5.52 3.86
N GLY A 53 -4.21 5.13 4.33
CA GLY A 53 -4.36 4.23 5.46
C GLY A 53 -3.78 2.84 5.20
N ARG A 54 -3.94 2.30 3.97
CA ARG A 54 -3.35 1.00 3.59
C ARG A 54 -1.82 1.08 3.55
N VAL A 55 -1.26 2.10 2.91
CA VAL A 55 0.20 2.33 2.85
C VAL A 55 0.78 2.50 4.25
N ALA A 56 0.14 3.31 5.10
CA ALA A 56 0.59 3.55 6.47
C ALA A 56 0.64 2.25 7.30
N ARG A 57 -0.35 1.36 7.18
CA ARG A 57 -0.36 0.08 7.89
C ARG A 57 0.79 -0.84 7.50
N VAL A 58 1.11 -0.92 6.21
CA VAL A 58 2.22 -1.78 5.76
C VAL A 58 3.56 -1.17 6.15
N MET A 59 3.68 0.16 6.10
CA MET A 59 4.86 0.88 6.55
C MET A 59 5.07 0.77 8.06
N GLU A 60 4.00 0.78 8.85
CA GLU A 60 4.04 0.56 10.30
C GLU A 60 4.55 -0.85 10.63
N ARG A 61 4.10 -1.88 9.90
CA ARG A 61 4.62 -3.25 10.06
C ARG A 61 6.11 -3.34 9.75
N TYR A 62 6.55 -2.69 8.68
CA TYR A 62 7.97 -2.61 8.34
C TYR A 62 8.76 -1.90 9.46
N GLY A 63 8.31 -0.72 9.89
CA GLY A 63 8.96 0.07 10.94
C GLY A 63 9.01 -0.66 12.30
N ALA A 64 7.96 -1.40 12.64
CA ALA A 64 7.88 -2.20 13.86
C ALA A 64 8.90 -3.33 13.92
N VAL A 65 9.41 -3.80 12.77
CA VAL A 65 10.44 -4.84 12.71
C VAL A 65 11.83 -4.23 12.50
N ALA A 66 11.95 -3.26 11.59
CA ALA A 66 13.22 -2.62 11.26
C ALA A 66 13.87 -1.90 12.45
N ASN A 67 13.07 -1.25 13.30
CA ASN A 67 13.57 -0.49 14.45
C ASN A 67 13.51 -1.27 15.78
N SER A 68 13.11 -2.54 15.75
CA SER A 68 12.84 -3.29 16.96
C SER A 68 14.03 -4.14 17.39
N THR A 69 14.58 -3.79 18.56
CA THR A 69 15.57 -4.60 19.27
C THR A 69 15.00 -5.95 19.71
N TYR A 70 13.69 -6.03 19.96
CA TYR A 70 13.01 -7.27 20.37
C TYR A 70 13.17 -8.37 19.31
N TRP A 71 12.92 -8.06 18.04
CA TRP A 71 13.06 -9.03 16.96
C TRP A 71 14.51 -9.48 16.79
N PHE A 72 15.47 -8.55 16.88
CA PHE A 72 16.88 -8.89 16.85
C PHE A 72 17.26 -9.85 17.98
N TYR A 73 16.90 -9.56 19.23
CA TYR A 73 17.23 -10.42 20.37
C TYR A 73 16.53 -11.78 20.32
N GLY A 74 15.31 -11.84 19.79
CA GLY A 74 14.62 -13.10 19.53
C GLY A 74 15.38 -13.98 18.54
N TYR A 75 15.76 -13.43 17.38
CA TYR A 75 16.55 -14.18 16.39
C TYR A 75 17.97 -14.49 16.88
N PHE A 76 18.60 -13.57 17.61
CA PHE A 76 19.92 -13.76 18.22
C PHE A 76 19.91 -14.94 19.18
N GLY A 77 18.98 -14.95 20.14
CA GLY A 77 18.88 -16.02 21.14
C GLY A 77 18.59 -17.38 20.50
N ALA A 78 17.67 -17.43 19.53
CA ALA A 78 17.36 -18.65 18.81
C ALA A 78 18.57 -19.20 18.04
N ASN A 79 19.26 -18.35 17.27
CA ASN A 79 20.45 -18.77 16.52
C ASN A 79 21.62 -19.14 17.46
N MET A 80 21.78 -18.44 18.58
CA MET A 80 22.79 -18.77 19.59
C MET A 80 22.56 -20.16 20.16
N MET A 81 21.33 -20.48 20.56
CA MET A 81 20.98 -21.80 21.11
C MET A 81 21.12 -22.91 20.07
N ALA A 82 20.68 -22.67 18.83
CA ALA A 82 20.87 -23.60 17.72
C ALA A 82 22.36 -23.87 17.45
N THR A 83 23.16 -22.81 17.39
CA THR A 83 24.61 -22.92 17.16
C THR A 83 25.29 -23.64 18.33
N MET A 84 24.87 -23.38 19.57
CA MET A 84 25.41 -24.08 20.75
C MET A 84 25.06 -25.57 20.74
N ALA A 85 23.82 -25.93 20.41
CA ALA A 85 23.40 -27.32 20.28
C ALA A 85 24.18 -28.05 19.17
N LEU A 86 24.40 -27.37 18.04
CA LEU A 86 25.23 -27.88 16.95
C LEU A 86 26.68 -28.12 17.43
N CYS A 87 27.29 -27.16 18.12
CA CYS A 87 28.65 -27.28 18.64
C CYS A 87 28.78 -28.42 19.66
N LEU A 88 27.79 -28.62 20.53
CA LEU A 88 27.80 -29.69 21.52
C LEU A 88 27.58 -31.07 20.90
N SER A 89 26.74 -31.19 19.86
CA SER A 89 26.51 -32.46 19.15
C SER A 89 27.73 -32.89 18.33
N LEU A 90 28.41 -31.96 17.66
CA LEU A 90 29.68 -32.20 16.94
C LEU A 90 30.89 -32.29 17.87
N GLY A 91 30.75 -31.83 19.11
CA GLY A 91 31.81 -31.79 20.11
C GLY A 91 32.39 -33.16 20.49
N ARG A 92 31.69 -34.26 20.18
CA ARG A 92 32.21 -35.63 20.35
C ARG A 92 33.25 -36.01 19.30
N ARG A 93 33.24 -35.36 18.13
CA ARG A 93 34.21 -35.55 17.03
C ARG A 93 35.27 -34.46 16.97
N MET A 94 34.95 -33.24 17.40
CA MET A 94 35.86 -32.09 17.37
C MET A 94 35.91 -31.41 18.74
N PRO A 95 36.91 -31.71 19.58
CA PRO A 95 37.00 -31.16 20.95
C PRO A 95 37.16 -29.63 20.97
N LEU A 96 37.79 -29.05 19.94
CA LEU A 96 37.92 -27.59 19.77
C LEU A 96 36.56 -26.89 19.66
N VAL A 97 35.60 -27.47 18.93
CA VAL A 97 34.26 -26.89 18.77
C VAL A 97 33.49 -26.90 20.09
N ARG A 98 33.78 -27.88 20.96
CA ARG A 98 33.20 -27.97 22.30
C ARG A 98 33.80 -26.94 23.26
N SER A 99 35.13 -26.78 23.29
CA SER A 99 35.81 -25.82 24.16
C SER A 99 35.56 -24.35 23.77
N TYR A 100 35.37 -24.06 22.48
CA TYR A 100 35.02 -22.72 21.98
C TYR A 100 33.51 -22.53 21.72
N SER A 101 32.67 -23.49 22.12
CA SER A 101 31.23 -23.50 21.82
C SER A 101 30.51 -22.21 22.23
N GLY A 102 30.86 -21.59 23.36
CA GLY A 102 30.29 -20.32 23.80
C GLY A 102 30.59 -19.15 22.85
N TRP A 103 31.83 -19.02 22.39
CA TRP A 103 32.23 -17.97 21.44
C TRP A 103 31.61 -18.20 20.06
N ILE A 104 31.61 -19.45 19.59
CA ILE A 104 30.99 -19.83 18.31
C ILE A 104 29.48 -19.58 18.37
N ALA A 105 28.83 -19.89 19.49
CA ALA A 105 27.40 -19.64 19.68
C ALA A 105 27.07 -18.15 19.71
N MET A 106 27.87 -17.32 20.37
CA MET A 106 27.70 -15.86 20.38
C MET A 106 27.87 -15.26 18.98
N ALA A 107 28.89 -15.70 18.24
CA ALA A 107 29.10 -15.28 16.86
C ALA A 107 27.95 -15.74 15.95
N GLY A 108 27.56 -17.02 16.03
CA GLY A 108 26.44 -17.58 15.28
C GLY A 108 25.10 -16.91 15.61
N GLY A 109 24.87 -16.59 16.87
CA GLY A 109 23.72 -15.81 17.34
C GLY A 109 23.71 -14.41 16.73
N TYR A 110 24.85 -13.69 16.76
CA TYR A 110 24.93 -12.33 16.24
C TYR A 110 24.74 -12.28 14.72
N PHE A 111 25.54 -13.03 13.98
CA PHE A 111 25.48 -13.04 12.51
C PHE A 111 24.18 -13.68 12.01
N GLY A 112 23.74 -14.79 12.62
CA GLY A 112 22.46 -15.42 12.30
C GLY A 112 21.27 -14.51 12.63
N GLY A 113 21.31 -13.83 13.77
CA GLY A 113 20.29 -12.85 14.18
C GLY A 113 20.20 -11.66 13.22
N LYS A 114 21.35 -11.11 12.79
CA LYS A 114 21.41 -10.04 11.77
C LYS A 114 20.86 -10.51 10.43
N LEU A 115 21.20 -11.72 9.99
CA LEU A 115 20.73 -12.28 8.74
C LEU A 115 19.22 -12.51 8.76
N CYS A 116 18.69 -13.16 9.80
CA CYS A 116 17.25 -13.36 9.96
C CYS A 116 16.49 -12.03 10.01
N LEU A 117 17.01 -11.04 10.74
CA LEU A 117 16.42 -9.71 10.78
C LEU A 117 16.42 -9.05 9.39
N GLY A 118 17.53 -9.11 8.65
CA GLY A 118 17.64 -8.57 7.30
C GLY A 118 16.71 -9.25 6.29
N VAL A 119 16.53 -10.57 6.39
CA VAL A 119 15.59 -11.32 5.55
C VAL A 119 14.14 -10.95 5.90
N HIS A 120 13.81 -10.85 7.18
CA HIS A 120 12.47 -10.47 7.61
C HIS A 120 12.12 -9.04 7.20
N THR A 121 13.05 -8.09 7.39
CA THR A 121 12.84 -6.70 6.98
C THR A 121 12.77 -6.54 5.47
N SER A 122 13.59 -7.28 4.70
CA SER A 122 13.51 -7.22 3.23
C SER A 122 12.20 -7.81 2.68
N TYR A 123 11.68 -8.87 3.31
CA TYR A 123 10.36 -9.40 2.96
C TYR A 123 9.24 -8.38 3.20
N LEU A 124 9.25 -7.73 4.37
CA LEU A 124 8.28 -6.67 4.70
C LEU A 124 8.43 -5.46 3.78
N LEU A 125 9.65 -5.05 3.46
CA LEU A 125 9.91 -3.98 2.51
C LEU A 125 9.33 -4.32 1.13
N SER A 126 9.51 -5.55 0.66
CA SER A 126 8.91 -6.03 -0.60
C SER A 126 7.38 -5.92 -0.61
N ASP A 127 6.74 -6.20 0.53
CA ASP A 127 5.29 -6.04 0.68
C ASP A 127 4.86 -4.57 0.64
N VAL A 128 5.61 -3.67 1.30
CA VAL A 128 5.43 -2.21 1.20
C VAL A 128 5.47 -1.78 -0.26
N ILE A 129 6.51 -2.18 -1.00
CA ILE A 129 6.69 -1.79 -2.40
C ILE A 129 5.54 -2.30 -3.27
N LYS A 130 5.12 -3.56 -3.10
CA LYS A 130 3.99 -4.12 -3.84
C LYS A 130 2.69 -3.37 -3.55
N GLN A 131 2.48 -2.95 -2.31
CA GLN A 131 1.32 -2.13 -1.97
C GLN A 131 1.42 -0.76 -2.63
N LEU A 132 2.58 -0.09 -2.59
CA LEU A 132 2.79 1.18 -3.28
C LEU A 132 2.51 1.06 -4.79
N ASP A 133 3.02 0.02 -5.45
CA ASP A 133 2.77 -0.20 -6.89
C ASP A 133 1.29 -0.38 -7.22
N ARG A 134 0.54 -1.09 -6.36
CA ARG A 134 -0.91 -1.23 -6.50
C ARG A 134 -1.61 0.12 -6.38
N GLU A 135 -1.29 0.90 -5.36
CA GLU A 135 -1.91 2.21 -5.11
C GLU A 135 -1.55 3.23 -6.20
N ILE A 136 -0.32 3.22 -6.73
CA ILE A 136 0.08 4.06 -7.87
C ILE A 136 -0.75 3.69 -9.10
N LYS A 137 -0.89 2.40 -9.39
CA LYS A 137 -1.69 1.93 -10.54
C LYS A 137 -3.16 2.28 -10.36
N GLU A 138 -3.73 2.06 -9.18
CA GLU A 138 -5.12 2.41 -8.89
C GLU A 138 -5.35 3.92 -9.03
N SER A 139 -4.46 4.76 -8.50
CA SER A 139 -4.56 6.22 -8.61
C SER A 139 -4.52 6.69 -10.06
N LYS A 140 -3.63 6.14 -10.90
CA LYS A 140 -3.59 6.43 -12.34
C LYS A 140 -4.85 5.97 -13.07
N THR A 141 -5.36 4.78 -12.76
CA THR A 141 -6.62 4.31 -13.38
C THR A 141 -7.83 5.14 -12.96
N MET A 142 -7.84 5.73 -11.75
CA MET A 142 -8.90 6.63 -11.31
C MET A 142 -8.81 7.99 -11.99
N ASP A 143 -7.60 8.49 -12.23
CA ASP A 143 -7.36 9.70 -13.03
C ASP A 143 -7.88 9.54 -14.47
N GLU A 144 -7.55 8.41 -15.12
CA GLU A 144 -8.05 8.06 -16.46
C GLU A 144 -9.58 7.96 -16.51
N ARG A 145 -10.20 7.30 -15.51
CA ARG A 145 -11.67 7.15 -15.42
C ARG A 145 -12.39 8.46 -15.17
N MET A 146 -11.73 9.40 -14.52
CA MET A 146 -12.25 10.74 -14.25
C MET A 146 -11.82 11.75 -15.32
N GLU A 147 -11.28 11.29 -16.46
CA GLU A 147 -10.82 12.15 -17.56
C GLU A 147 -9.86 13.27 -17.14
N HIS A 148 -9.02 13.02 -16.13
CA HIS A 148 -8.07 14.01 -15.58
C HIS A 148 -8.75 15.26 -14.99
N LEU A 149 -10.03 15.16 -14.61
CA LEU A 149 -10.81 16.26 -14.03
C LEU A 149 -10.30 16.64 -12.63
N ILE A 150 -9.70 15.70 -11.90
CA ILE A 150 -9.25 15.88 -10.52
C ILE A 150 -7.72 15.68 -10.46
N PRO A 151 -6.94 16.75 -10.19
CA PRO A 151 -5.48 16.65 -10.13
C PRO A 151 -4.99 15.81 -8.93
N ASP A 152 -5.78 15.69 -7.87
CA ASP A 152 -5.41 15.01 -6.62
C ASP A 152 -4.99 13.54 -6.83
N TYR A 153 -5.55 12.84 -7.82
CA TYR A 153 -5.16 11.45 -8.12
C TYR A 153 -3.76 11.35 -8.72
N LEU A 154 -3.40 12.29 -9.60
CA LEU A 154 -2.07 12.34 -10.23
C LEU A 154 -1.02 12.82 -9.24
N GLU A 155 -1.36 13.79 -8.38
CA GLU A 155 -0.49 14.23 -7.29
C GLU A 155 -0.21 13.10 -6.30
N GLU A 156 -1.22 12.30 -5.93
CA GLU A 156 -1.04 11.15 -5.05
C GLU A 156 -0.19 10.06 -5.71
N ALA A 157 -0.41 9.76 -6.99
CA ALA A 157 0.41 8.81 -7.73
C ALA A 157 1.89 9.24 -7.75
N ASN A 158 2.17 10.53 -7.95
CA ASN A 158 3.52 11.09 -7.90
C ASN A 158 4.12 11.01 -6.49
N ARG A 159 3.34 11.32 -5.45
CA ARG A 159 3.76 11.21 -4.05
C ARG A 159 4.15 9.79 -3.68
N LEU A 160 3.34 8.81 -4.06
CA LEU A 160 3.60 7.39 -3.82
C LEU A 160 4.82 6.90 -4.62
N THR A 161 4.99 7.39 -5.85
CA THR A 161 6.18 7.09 -6.67
C THR A 161 7.45 7.62 -6.01
N LYS A 162 7.43 8.85 -5.48
CA LYS A 162 8.55 9.40 -4.73
C LYS A 162 8.87 8.56 -3.48
N MET A 163 7.84 8.15 -2.74
CA MET A 163 8.02 7.27 -1.57
C MET A 163 8.63 5.93 -1.95
N LYS A 164 8.27 5.35 -3.10
CA LYS A 164 8.88 4.13 -3.63
C LYS A 164 10.36 4.32 -3.91
N PHE A 165 10.75 5.45 -4.50
CA PHE A 165 12.16 5.77 -4.79
C PHE A 165 12.98 6.01 -3.52
N GLU A 166 12.41 6.63 -2.50
CA GLU A 166 13.06 6.79 -1.19
C GLU A 166 13.29 5.43 -0.49
N LEU A 167 12.34 4.48 -0.64
CA LEU A 167 12.44 3.15 -0.06
C LEU A 167 13.38 2.21 -0.86
N MET A 168 13.52 2.41 -2.16
CA MET A 168 14.45 1.68 -3.03
C MET A 168 15.24 2.64 -3.93
N PRO A 169 16.29 3.28 -3.40
CA PRO A 169 17.09 4.24 -4.15
C PRO A 169 17.92 3.61 -5.27
N THR A 170 18.11 2.29 -5.24
CA THR A 170 18.87 1.53 -6.24
C THR A 170 18.05 1.14 -7.48
N LEU A 171 16.76 1.46 -7.52
CA LEU A 171 15.96 1.28 -8.73
C LEU A 171 16.52 2.15 -9.86
N PRO A 172 16.67 1.62 -11.10
CA PRO A 172 17.12 2.41 -12.24
C PRO A 172 16.18 3.60 -12.51
N GLU A 173 14.88 3.43 -12.25
CA GLU A 173 13.88 4.50 -12.32
C GLU A 173 14.10 5.58 -11.26
N ALA A 174 14.52 5.21 -10.04
CA ALA A 174 14.84 6.16 -8.99
C ALA A 174 16.14 6.93 -9.31
N ILE A 175 17.13 6.24 -9.87
CA ILE A 175 18.40 6.85 -10.31
C ILE A 175 18.15 7.84 -11.46
N ALA A 176 17.33 7.46 -12.44
CA ALA A 176 16.92 8.36 -13.53
C ALA A 176 16.11 9.55 -13.02
N ALA A 177 15.12 9.33 -12.13
CA ALA A 177 14.35 10.42 -11.55
C ALA A 177 15.21 11.38 -10.71
N HIS A 178 16.20 10.86 -9.97
CA HIS A 178 17.17 11.70 -9.26
C HIS A 178 18.12 12.43 -10.20
N ALA A 179 18.54 11.82 -11.31
CA ALA A 179 19.35 12.47 -12.34
C ALA A 179 18.58 13.60 -13.03
N ASP A 180 17.33 13.37 -13.46
CA ASP A 180 16.44 14.38 -14.06
C ASP A 180 16.17 15.54 -13.08
N THR A 181 16.04 15.24 -11.79
CA THR A 181 15.87 16.24 -10.73
C THR A 181 17.15 17.04 -10.48
N HIS A 182 18.32 16.48 -10.76
CA HIS A 182 19.60 17.16 -10.57
C HIS A 182 20.04 17.98 -11.80
N GLU A 183 19.52 17.64 -12.99
CA GLU A 183 19.79 18.34 -14.24
C GLU A 183 18.85 19.52 -14.50
N GLN A 184 17.63 19.52 -13.94
CA GLN A 184 16.72 20.67 -14.05
C GLN A 184 17.08 21.77 -13.07
N THR A 185 17.45 22.94 -13.60
CA THR A 185 17.62 24.16 -12.83
C THR A 185 16.27 24.68 -12.29
N LEU A 186 16.28 25.47 -11.20
CA LEU A 186 15.05 26.01 -10.60
C LEU A 186 14.21 26.82 -11.60
N ASP A 187 14.87 27.49 -12.54
CA ASP A 187 14.24 28.27 -13.60
C ASP A 187 13.49 27.38 -14.60
N GLU A 188 14.08 26.25 -15.02
CA GLU A 188 13.43 25.30 -15.94
C GLU A 188 12.19 24.66 -15.31
N ARG A 189 12.17 24.47 -13.99
CA ARG A 189 10.97 24.00 -13.27
C ARG A 189 9.88 25.04 -13.21
N ALA A 190 10.23 26.30 -13.00
CA ALA A 190 9.28 27.40 -13.01
C ALA A 190 8.64 27.54 -14.40
N ASP A 191 9.45 27.47 -15.46
CA ASP A 191 8.96 27.54 -16.84
C ASP A 191 8.09 26.33 -17.22
N ALA A 192 8.42 25.13 -16.76
CA ALA A 192 7.58 23.96 -16.97
C ALA A 192 6.20 24.08 -16.30
N LEU A 193 6.15 24.62 -15.08
CA LEU A 193 4.90 24.86 -14.35
C LEU A 193 4.06 25.96 -15.01
N VAL A 194 4.68 27.05 -15.45
CA VAL A 194 4.02 28.14 -16.17
C VAL A 194 3.46 27.65 -17.50
N ASN A 195 4.24 26.88 -18.27
CA ASN A 195 3.79 26.32 -19.54
C ASN A 195 2.66 25.28 -19.37
N ALA A 196 2.70 24.46 -18.32
CA ALA A 196 1.61 23.53 -18.00
C ALA A 196 0.33 24.27 -17.62
N PHE A 197 0.45 25.38 -16.85
CA PHE A 197 -0.67 26.23 -16.50
C PHE A 197 -1.27 26.94 -17.72
N LEU A 198 -0.43 27.49 -18.61
CA LEU A 198 -0.86 28.12 -19.85
C LEU A 198 -1.57 27.13 -20.80
N LYS A 199 -1.02 25.92 -20.98
CA LYS A 199 -1.68 24.86 -21.76
C LYS A 199 -3.04 24.47 -21.19
N ARG A 200 -3.19 24.40 -19.86
CA ARG A 200 -4.49 24.14 -19.22
C ARG A 200 -5.48 25.28 -19.43
N LYS A 201 -5.02 26.53 -19.34
CA LYS A 201 -5.85 27.70 -19.61
C LYS A 201 -6.33 27.73 -21.07
N GLU A 202 -5.45 27.46 -22.02
CA GLU A 202 -5.81 27.37 -23.45
C GLU A 202 -6.79 26.22 -23.74
N ALA A 203 -6.67 25.09 -23.04
CA ALA A 203 -7.60 23.97 -23.17
C ALA A 203 -9.00 24.26 -22.58
N LEU A 204 -9.06 25.12 -21.55
CA LEU A 204 -10.31 25.61 -20.95
C LEU A 204 -10.97 26.67 -21.84
N ASP A 205 -10.20 27.62 -22.39
CA ASP A 205 -10.70 28.67 -23.28
C ASP A 205 -11.18 28.12 -24.64
N LYS A 206 -10.62 27.00 -25.13
CA LYS A 206 -11.11 26.30 -26.35
C LYS A 206 -12.39 25.49 -26.17
N LYS A 207 -12.87 25.30 -24.93
CA LYS A 207 -14.09 24.53 -24.60
C LYS A 207 -15.30 25.42 -24.24
N SER A 208 -15.14 26.74 -24.27
CA SER A 208 -16.21 27.75 -24.09
C SER A 208 -16.61 28.33 -25.44
#